data_AF-A0A7S4BAQ5-F1
#
_entry.id   AF-A0A7S4BAQ5-F1
#
_cell.length_a   1.000
_cell.length_b   1.000
_cell.length_c   1.000
_cell.angle_alpha   90.00
_cell.angle_beta   90.00
_cell.angle_gamma   90.00
#
_symmetry.space_group_name_H-M   'P 1'
#
loop_
_entity.id
_entity.type
_entity.pdbx_description
1 polymer ?
#
loop_
_entity_poly.entity_id
_entity_poly.type
_entity_poly.pdbx_seq_one_letter_code
_entity_poly.pdbx_strand_id
1 'polypeptide(L)'
;MPLIENLENSKSLVAEMAEKMVEAGKTEMQTNSSRELYRKVAARGALMFFLLSELCLVHSFHHYSLNAFITVFQSALTGQRHRLNWLGGTGNALLDQILPTRKKPMLSKIDVKKVIGRDCGEQLQTRLSSLLESITYRVFQFARRGLFASHKLILATRLVLRVLLKDQKVPEAEVRYLLTGGHVPHTAKEKQAVSTMSAQAAAYLTQSQWRACHALAEIHVSSNPFKSLPEDLEMSLEAWKQWLEGPMPEQGGTMPSEWESKLSAFQKLLLIRALRPDRISAAISAFVRATLGAKYVDEAPFDIKETFSDSSTPTPLLFILFPGVDPGADIEALGAQMGYTAANGKFHSISMGQGQEANAEQALARMAKEGGWVFLQNVHLMQRWLPTLERALEVAADGGHDEFRCFLSAEPPPMAQAQTIPEGILQSAIKIANEPPMDLKTNLRSAYSLFSQATLDASSTPATHSPMLFALAVFHALALGRRKFGTQGFSRAYPFNNGDLLVCASVLHNSLESKRQVPWEDLRYNFGEIMYGGHITDYWDRRITNTYLEVLLKPDLVDEKATKMRLVPGLPPLREGSFELYQAHIDTAALPDSPSLFGLHPNSHLALLQAEAADLFRAVLVLSGDASDAAQA
;
A
#
# COMPACT_ATOMS: atom_id res chain seq x y z
N MET A 1 -68.90 -42.66 5.98
CA MET A 1 -68.53 -41.44 6.71
C MET A 1 -67.03 -41.14 6.53
N PRO A 2 -66.05 -41.95 6.98
CA PRO A 2 -64.62 -41.58 6.94
C PRO A 2 -64.00 -41.51 5.53
N LEU A 3 -64.50 -42.28 4.57
CA LEU A 3 -64.00 -42.26 3.18
C LEU A 3 -64.39 -40.97 2.44
N ILE A 4 -65.57 -40.42 2.73
CA ILE A 4 -66.10 -39.21 2.08
C ILE A 4 -65.34 -37.98 2.60
N GLU A 5 -65.16 -37.88 3.92
CA GLU A 5 -64.35 -36.82 4.54
C GLU A 5 -62.89 -36.86 4.07
N ASN A 6 -62.28 -38.05 3.94
CA ASN A 6 -60.92 -38.18 3.40
C ASN A 6 -60.82 -37.75 1.93
N LEU A 7 -61.84 -38.03 1.12
CA LEU A 7 -61.89 -37.60 -0.27
C LEU A 7 -62.07 -36.08 -0.39
N GLU A 8 -62.86 -35.49 0.49
CA GLU A 8 -63.10 -34.04 0.54
C GLU A 8 -61.84 -33.29 1.02
N ASN A 9 -61.16 -33.81 2.04
CA ASN A 9 -59.85 -33.31 2.48
C ASN A 9 -58.79 -33.46 1.39
N SER A 10 -58.76 -34.58 0.66
CA SER A 10 -57.82 -34.77 -0.46
C SER A 10 -58.10 -33.80 -1.61
N LYS A 11 -59.37 -33.54 -1.93
CA LYS A 11 -59.75 -32.52 -2.93
C LYS A 11 -59.36 -31.11 -2.50
N SER A 12 -59.59 -30.76 -1.22
CA SER A 12 -59.17 -29.47 -0.66
C SER A 12 -57.65 -29.29 -0.70
N LEU A 13 -56.89 -30.35 -0.37
CA LEU A 13 -55.43 -30.32 -0.42
C LEU A 13 -54.92 -30.15 -1.86
N VAL A 14 -55.53 -30.83 -2.84
CA VAL A 14 -55.16 -30.67 -4.26
C VAL A 14 -55.44 -29.25 -4.75
N ALA A 15 -56.55 -28.63 -4.33
CA ALA A 15 -56.85 -27.24 -4.66
C ALA A 15 -55.85 -26.26 -4.01
N GLU A 16 -55.50 -26.46 -2.74
CA GLU A 16 -54.50 -25.66 -2.03
C GLU A 16 -53.11 -25.82 -2.64
N MET A 17 -52.73 -27.03 -3.05
CA MET A 17 -51.47 -27.28 -3.77
C MET A 17 -51.44 -26.59 -5.13
N ALA A 18 -52.55 -26.60 -5.87
CA ALA A 18 -52.66 -25.90 -7.15
C ALA A 18 -52.52 -24.38 -6.97
N GLU A 19 -53.16 -23.80 -5.95
CA GLU A 19 -53.02 -22.37 -5.63
C GLU A 19 -51.58 -22.01 -5.24
N LYS A 20 -50.97 -22.80 -4.36
CA LYS A 20 -49.56 -22.63 -3.96
C LYS A 20 -48.60 -22.80 -5.14
N MET A 21 -48.89 -23.67 -6.10
CA MET A 21 -48.07 -23.84 -7.30
C MET A 21 -48.12 -22.59 -8.18
N VAL A 22 -49.29 -21.96 -8.31
CA VAL A 22 -49.45 -20.70 -9.05
C VAL A 22 -48.73 -19.55 -8.33
N GLU A 23 -48.82 -19.47 -7.00
CA GLU A 23 -48.09 -18.46 -6.23
C GLU A 23 -46.57 -18.67 -6.33
N ALA A 24 -46.09 -19.90 -6.21
CA ALA A 24 -44.68 -20.26 -6.38
C ALA A 24 -44.15 -19.85 -7.77
N GLY A 25 -44.91 -20.08 -8.85
CA GLY A 25 -44.53 -19.64 -10.20
C GLY A 25 -44.43 -18.11 -10.32
N LYS A 26 -45.32 -17.36 -9.66
CA LYS A 26 -45.23 -15.88 -9.61
C LYS A 26 -44.00 -15.43 -8.82
N THR A 27 -43.72 -16.05 -7.67
CA THR A 27 -42.54 -15.75 -6.86
C THR A 27 -41.25 -16.09 -7.61
N GLU A 28 -41.21 -17.19 -8.36
CA GLU A 28 -40.07 -17.58 -9.18
C GLU A 28 -39.77 -16.54 -10.26
N MET A 29 -40.79 -16.10 -11.01
CA MET A 29 -40.63 -15.03 -12.01
C MET A 29 -40.10 -13.73 -11.38
N GLN A 30 -40.65 -13.32 -10.23
CA GLN A 30 -40.19 -12.12 -9.52
C GLN A 30 -38.75 -12.26 -9.02
N THR A 31 -38.40 -13.42 -8.44
CA THR A 31 -37.05 -13.71 -7.95
C THR A 31 -36.06 -13.72 -9.10
N ASN A 32 -36.41 -14.31 -10.24
CA ASN A 32 -35.55 -14.33 -11.41
C ASN A 32 -35.32 -12.93 -11.96
N SER A 33 -36.38 -12.10 -12.04
CA SER A 33 -36.26 -10.69 -12.43
C SER A 33 -35.34 -9.90 -11.49
N SER A 34 -35.49 -10.05 -10.17
CA SER A 34 -34.58 -9.42 -9.21
C SER A 34 -33.14 -9.93 -9.34
N ARG A 35 -32.95 -11.25 -9.55
CA ARG A 35 -31.62 -11.85 -9.71
C ARG A 35 -30.87 -11.28 -10.91
N GLU A 36 -31.56 -11.03 -12.01
CA GLU A 36 -30.98 -10.37 -13.19
C GLU A 36 -30.48 -8.95 -12.88
N LEU A 37 -31.25 -8.18 -12.10
CA LEU A 37 -30.88 -6.81 -11.72
C LEU A 37 -29.64 -6.78 -10.82
N TYR A 38 -29.55 -7.69 -9.84
CA TYR A 38 -28.39 -7.79 -8.95
C TYR A 38 -27.19 -8.52 -9.56
N ARG A 39 -27.31 -9.11 -10.76
CA ARG A 39 -26.22 -9.86 -11.41
C ARG A 39 -24.96 -9.02 -11.58
N LYS A 40 -25.09 -7.74 -11.95
CA LYS A 40 -23.94 -6.82 -12.08
C LYS A 40 -23.23 -6.60 -10.74
N VAL A 41 -24.00 -6.44 -9.66
CA VAL A 41 -23.48 -6.26 -8.29
C VAL A 41 -22.74 -7.52 -7.84
N ALA A 42 -23.34 -8.70 -8.02
CA ALA A 42 -22.71 -9.97 -7.69
C ALA A 42 -21.42 -10.20 -8.50
N ALA A 43 -21.44 -9.87 -9.79
CA ALA A 43 -20.28 -9.99 -10.66
C ALA A 43 -19.17 -8.99 -10.30
N ARG A 44 -19.51 -7.83 -9.70
CA ARG A 44 -18.52 -6.90 -9.13
C ARG A 44 -17.93 -7.43 -7.83
N GLY A 45 -18.76 -7.98 -6.94
CA GLY A 45 -18.29 -8.64 -5.72
C GLY A 45 -17.31 -9.77 -6.01
N ALA A 46 -17.64 -10.64 -6.98
CA ALA A 46 -16.74 -11.70 -7.43
C ALA A 46 -15.41 -11.15 -7.98
N LEU A 47 -15.45 -10.08 -8.79
CA LEU A 47 -14.23 -9.43 -9.28
C LEU A 47 -13.37 -8.92 -8.11
N MET A 48 -13.97 -8.27 -7.11
CA MET A 48 -13.24 -7.77 -5.95
C MET A 48 -12.60 -8.88 -5.12
N PHE A 49 -13.29 -10.02 -4.98
CA PHE A 49 -12.73 -11.19 -4.30
C PHE A 49 -11.49 -11.72 -5.02
N PHE A 50 -11.55 -11.93 -6.33
CA PHE A 50 -10.40 -12.42 -7.09
C PHE A 50 -9.23 -11.44 -7.09
N LEU A 51 -9.52 -10.13 -7.23
CA LEU A 51 -8.51 -9.09 -7.11
C LEU A 51 -7.81 -9.15 -5.75
N LEU A 52 -8.54 -9.44 -4.67
CA LEU A 52 -7.99 -9.56 -3.33
C LEU A 52 -7.18 -10.85 -3.14
N SER A 53 -7.70 -12.00 -3.59
CA SER A 53 -7.06 -13.30 -3.40
C SER A 53 -5.74 -13.43 -4.17
N GLU A 54 -5.63 -12.76 -5.32
CA GLU A 54 -4.44 -12.83 -6.16
C GLU A 54 -3.30 -11.93 -5.67
N LEU A 55 -3.54 -11.01 -4.70
CA LEU A 55 -2.50 -10.13 -4.17
C LEU A 55 -1.35 -10.87 -3.49
N CYS A 56 -1.57 -12.10 -3.02
CA CYS A 56 -0.51 -12.94 -2.46
C CYS A 56 0.62 -13.21 -3.46
N LEU A 57 0.34 -13.15 -4.78
CA LEU A 57 1.35 -13.29 -5.83
C LEU A 57 2.30 -12.09 -5.88
N VAL A 58 1.89 -10.92 -5.38
CA VAL A 58 2.75 -9.73 -5.30
C VAL A 58 3.67 -9.83 -4.08
N HIS A 59 3.13 -10.24 -2.93
CA HIS A 59 3.90 -10.41 -1.70
C HIS A 59 3.22 -11.37 -0.73
N SER A 60 4.03 -12.13 0.01
CA SER A 60 3.61 -13.13 1.01
C SER A 60 2.85 -12.56 2.21
N PHE A 61 2.69 -11.24 2.33
CA PHE A 61 1.92 -10.60 3.41
C PHE A 61 0.49 -10.29 2.97
N HIS A 62 0.21 -10.36 1.67
CA HIS A 62 -1.08 -10.01 1.08
C HIS A 62 -2.00 -11.23 0.95
N HIS A 63 -2.01 -12.11 1.95
CA HIS A 63 -2.95 -13.23 2.02
C HIS A 63 -4.26 -12.78 2.64
N TYR A 64 -5.37 -13.01 1.95
CA TYR A 64 -6.71 -12.65 2.46
C TYR A 64 -7.63 -13.86 2.38
N SER A 65 -8.35 -14.14 3.47
CA SER A 65 -9.33 -15.22 3.48
C SER A 65 -10.65 -14.82 2.83
N LEU A 66 -11.37 -15.83 2.34
CA LEU A 66 -12.76 -15.67 1.91
C LEU A 66 -13.65 -15.15 3.04
N ASN A 67 -13.39 -15.58 4.28
CA ASN A 67 -14.14 -15.11 5.44
C ASN A 67 -13.96 -13.60 5.66
N ALA A 68 -12.72 -13.12 5.64
CA ALA A 68 -12.42 -11.69 5.73
C ALA A 68 -13.12 -10.88 4.63
N PHE A 69 -13.07 -11.37 3.39
CA PHE A 69 -13.79 -10.74 2.29
C PHE A 69 -15.29 -10.67 2.54
N ILE A 70 -15.91 -11.74 3.03
CA ILE A 70 -17.37 -11.81 3.22
C ILE A 70 -17.84 -10.87 4.33
N THR A 71 -17.09 -10.74 5.43
CA THR A 71 -17.38 -9.76 6.47
C THR A 71 -17.38 -8.33 5.91
N VAL A 72 -16.37 -7.98 5.12
CA VAL A 72 -16.27 -6.66 4.49
C VAL A 72 -17.38 -6.46 3.47
N PHE A 73 -17.71 -7.50 2.70
CA PHE A 73 -18.79 -7.50 1.73
C PHE A 73 -20.17 -7.30 2.39
N GLN A 74 -20.47 -7.99 3.50
CA GLN A 74 -21.69 -7.79 4.28
C GLN A 74 -21.76 -6.39 4.88
N SER A 75 -20.63 -5.84 5.33
CA SER A 75 -20.53 -4.45 5.78
C SER A 75 -20.81 -3.45 4.66
N ALA A 76 -20.39 -3.77 3.44
CA ALA A 76 -20.69 -2.96 2.27
C ALA A 76 -22.15 -3.02 1.84
N LEU A 77 -22.80 -4.18 1.99
CA LEU A 77 -24.22 -4.36 1.65
C LEU A 77 -25.16 -3.69 2.64
N THR A 78 -24.88 -3.80 3.94
CA THR A 78 -25.76 -3.30 5.01
C THR A 78 -25.46 -1.86 5.40
N GLY A 79 -24.27 -1.34 5.06
CA GLY A 79 -23.76 -0.05 5.52
C GLY A 79 -23.30 -0.06 6.98
N GLN A 80 -23.61 -1.11 7.75
CA GLN A 80 -23.19 -1.32 9.13
C GLN A 80 -21.83 -2.02 9.18
N ARG A 81 -21.03 -1.75 10.22
CA ARG A 81 -19.76 -2.47 10.44
C ARG A 81 -20.08 -3.87 11.00
N HIS A 82 -19.66 -4.90 10.28
CA HIS A 82 -19.65 -6.28 10.78
C HIS A 82 -18.23 -6.65 11.21
N ARG A 83 -18.11 -7.38 12.31
CA ARG A 83 -16.82 -7.91 12.78
C ARG A 83 -16.54 -9.24 12.10
N LEU A 84 -15.25 -9.54 11.85
CA LEU A 84 -14.85 -10.86 11.42
C LEU A 84 -15.18 -11.85 12.55
N ASN A 85 -15.97 -12.86 12.23
CA ASN A 85 -16.19 -14.02 13.08
C ASN A 85 -15.46 -15.19 12.44
N TRP A 86 -14.48 -15.75 13.14
CA TRP A 86 -13.84 -17.00 12.70
C TRP A 86 -14.89 -18.12 12.77
N LEU A 87 -15.12 -18.78 11.64
CA LEU A 87 -15.94 -19.98 11.60
C LEU A 87 -14.95 -21.11 11.35
N GLY A 88 -14.67 -21.92 12.35
CA GLY A 88 -13.83 -23.13 12.25
C GLY A 88 -14.43 -24.24 11.37
N GLY A 89 -15.08 -23.90 10.25
CA GLY A 89 -15.74 -24.83 9.36
C GLY A 89 -15.29 -24.66 7.92
N THR A 90 -15.10 -25.79 7.22
CA THR A 90 -15.06 -25.89 5.76
C THR A 90 -16.09 -24.95 5.12
N GLY A 91 -15.77 -24.35 3.96
CA GLY A 91 -16.55 -23.28 3.29
C GLY A 91 -18.07 -23.47 3.13
N ASN A 92 -18.60 -24.67 3.40
CA ASN A 92 -20.03 -24.98 3.49
C ASN A 92 -20.75 -24.33 4.69
N ALA A 93 -20.12 -24.20 5.87
CA ALA A 93 -20.76 -23.53 7.02
C ALA A 93 -21.00 -22.03 6.75
N LEU A 94 -20.19 -21.46 5.87
CA LEU A 94 -20.22 -20.07 5.43
C LEU A 94 -21.31 -19.84 4.37
N LEU A 95 -21.56 -20.83 3.50
CA LEU A 95 -22.71 -20.86 2.60
C LEU A 95 -24.04 -20.91 3.36
N ASP A 96 -24.10 -21.63 4.49
CA ASP A 96 -25.31 -21.75 5.33
C ASP A 96 -25.71 -20.46 6.05
N GLN A 97 -24.79 -19.50 6.22
CA GLN A 97 -25.10 -18.15 6.74
C GLN A 97 -25.48 -17.16 5.63
N ILE A 98 -24.94 -17.32 4.42
CA ILE A 98 -25.24 -16.48 3.25
C ILE A 98 -26.58 -16.85 2.64
N LEU A 99 -26.87 -18.14 2.58
CA LEU A 99 -28.17 -18.65 2.18
C LEU A 99 -29.10 -18.52 3.38
N PRO A 100 -30.33 -18.00 3.21
CA PRO A 100 -31.33 -18.13 4.25
C PRO A 100 -31.46 -19.62 4.58
N THR A 101 -31.15 -20.00 5.82
CA THR A 101 -31.43 -21.35 6.32
C THR A 101 -32.87 -21.68 5.92
N ARG A 102 -33.08 -22.85 5.28
CA ARG A 102 -34.43 -23.38 5.02
C ARG A 102 -35.12 -23.53 6.37
N LYS A 103 -35.74 -22.47 6.89
CA LYS A 103 -36.68 -22.58 7.99
C LYS A 103 -37.72 -23.59 7.51
N LYS A 104 -37.97 -24.63 8.31
CA LYS A 104 -39.15 -25.48 8.14
C LYS A 104 -40.36 -24.56 7.87
N PRO A 105 -41.26 -24.90 6.95
CA PRO A 105 -42.33 -23.98 6.55
C PRO A 105 -43.28 -23.79 7.73
N MET A 106 -42.98 -22.82 8.59
CA MET A 106 -43.97 -22.18 9.45
C MET A 106 -44.77 -21.30 8.50
N LEU A 107 -45.87 -21.86 8.00
CA LEU A 107 -46.94 -21.17 7.30
C LEU A 107 -47.57 -20.14 8.26
N SER A 108 -46.85 -19.07 8.54
CA SER A 108 -47.37 -17.88 9.18
C SER A 108 -46.89 -16.67 8.39
N LYS A 109 -47.75 -16.28 7.43
CA LYS A 109 -47.87 -14.93 6.83
C LYS A 109 -46.57 -14.11 6.81
N ILE A 110 -45.58 -14.53 6.02
CA ILE A 110 -44.55 -13.60 5.56
C ILE A 110 -45.16 -12.87 4.37
N ASP A 111 -45.57 -11.62 4.60
CA ASP A 111 -46.05 -10.73 3.55
C ASP A 111 -44.84 -10.32 2.70
N VAL A 112 -44.58 -11.07 1.62
CA VAL A 112 -43.44 -10.88 0.71
C VAL A 112 -43.37 -9.44 0.16
N LYS A 113 -44.53 -8.75 0.11
CA LYS A 113 -44.63 -7.32 -0.27
C LYS A 113 -43.94 -6.35 0.68
N LYS A 114 -43.63 -6.76 1.93
CA LYS A 114 -42.92 -5.92 2.92
C LYS A 114 -41.40 -6.15 2.94
N VAL A 115 -40.92 -7.31 2.50
CA VAL A 115 -39.49 -7.66 2.56
C VAL A 115 -38.72 -7.21 1.31
N ILE A 116 -39.40 -7.22 0.16
CA ILE A 116 -38.89 -6.63 -1.07
C ILE A 116 -39.63 -5.31 -1.21
N GLY A 117 -38.98 -4.23 -0.79
CA GLY A 117 -39.53 -2.87 -0.90
C GLY A 117 -40.08 -2.62 -2.30
N ARG A 118 -41.19 -1.86 -2.36
CA ARG A 118 -41.71 -1.19 -3.56
C ARG A 118 -40.69 -0.16 -4.07
N ASP A 119 -39.47 -0.58 -4.36
CA ASP A 119 -38.48 0.32 -4.96
C ASP A 119 -38.94 0.52 -6.42
N CYS A 120 -39.39 1.75 -6.73
CA CYS A 120 -39.67 2.14 -8.10
C CYS A 120 -38.38 1.98 -8.95
N GLY A 121 -38.50 1.80 -10.27
CA GLY A 121 -37.35 1.50 -11.14
C GLY A 121 -36.16 2.45 -10.96
N GLU A 122 -36.40 3.74 -10.70
CA GLU A 122 -35.37 4.74 -10.42
C GLU A 122 -34.68 4.53 -9.06
N GLN A 123 -35.44 4.29 -7.99
CA GLN A 123 -34.91 4.01 -6.64
C GLN A 123 -34.05 2.73 -6.62
N LEU A 124 -34.46 1.71 -7.38
CA LEU A 124 -33.70 0.48 -7.50
C LEU A 124 -32.38 0.69 -8.24
N GLN A 125 -32.36 1.47 -9.32
CA GLN A 125 -31.10 1.79 -10.03
C GLN A 125 -30.14 2.60 -9.16
N THR A 126 -30.64 3.58 -8.41
CA THR A 126 -29.83 4.34 -7.42
C THR A 126 -29.27 3.44 -6.33
N ARG A 127 -30.07 2.47 -5.86
CA ARG A 127 -29.60 1.47 -4.89
C ARG A 127 -28.52 0.58 -5.47
N LEU A 128 -28.70 0.08 -6.70
CA LEU A 128 -27.73 -0.79 -7.37
C LEU A 128 -26.39 -0.07 -7.60
N SER A 129 -26.41 1.19 -8.02
CA SER A 129 -25.19 1.99 -8.19
C SER A 129 -24.51 2.27 -6.84
N SER A 130 -25.28 2.59 -5.80
CA SER A 130 -24.76 2.76 -4.44
C SER A 130 -24.11 1.47 -3.90
N LEU A 131 -24.73 0.32 -4.12
CA LEU A 131 -24.18 -0.98 -3.71
C LEU A 131 -22.89 -1.31 -4.47
N LEU A 132 -22.85 -1.08 -5.78
CA LEU A 132 -21.64 -1.27 -6.59
C LEU A 132 -20.48 -0.43 -6.04
N GLU A 133 -20.74 0.84 -5.74
CA GLU A 133 -19.72 1.74 -5.22
C GLU A 133 -19.28 1.38 -3.80
N SER A 134 -20.24 1.07 -2.91
CA SER A 134 -19.97 0.67 -1.53
C SER A 134 -19.10 -0.60 -1.46
N ILE A 135 -19.45 -1.62 -2.24
CA ILE A 135 -18.69 -2.89 -2.31
C ILE A 135 -17.29 -2.65 -2.87
N THR A 136 -17.19 -1.93 -3.99
CA THR A 136 -15.90 -1.68 -4.63
C THR A 136 -14.97 -0.92 -3.69
N TYR A 137 -15.46 0.16 -3.08
CA TYR A 137 -14.63 1.01 -2.23
C TYR A 137 -14.24 0.36 -0.90
N ARG A 138 -15.18 -0.30 -0.20
CA ARG A 138 -14.87 -0.90 1.12
C ARG A 138 -13.92 -2.09 1.01
N VAL A 139 -14.06 -2.93 -0.02
CA VAL A 139 -13.11 -4.02 -0.25
C VAL A 139 -11.74 -3.48 -0.68
N PHE A 140 -11.72 -2.45 -1.54
CA PHE A 140 -10.48 -1.77 -1.91
C PHE A 140 -9.78 -1.16 -0.70
N GLN A 141 -10.50 -0.45 0.17
CA GLN A 141 -9.96 0.15 1.40
C GLN A 141 -9.43 -0.91 2.37
N PHE A 142 -10.16 -2.02 2.53
CA PHE A 142 -9.74 -3.14 3.37
C PHE A 142 -8.40 -3.73 2.90
N ALA A 143 -8.24 -3.94 1.59
CA ALA A 143 -6.98 -4.39 1.01
C ALA A 143 -5.88 -3.32 1.18
N ARG A 144 -6.17 -2.08 0.78
CA ARG A 144 -5.22 -0.96 0.76
C ARG A 144 -4.57 -0.71 2.11
N ARG A 145 -5.31 -0.89 3.22
CA ARG A 145 -4.79 -0.74 4.59
C ARG A 145 -3.60 -1.64 4.89
N GLY A 146 -3.54 -2.83 4.29
CA GLY A 146 -2.45 -3.80 4.45
C GLY A 146 -1.37 -3.74 3.37
N LEU A 147 -1.57 -2.95 2.31
CA LEU A 147 -0.64 -2.87 1.17
C LEU A 147 0.50 -1.88 1.43
N PHE A 148 1.71 -2.24 1.02
CA PHE A 148 2.85 -1.31 0.99
C PHE A 148 2.59 -0.19 -0.01
N ALA A 149 3.24 0.97 0.14
CA ALA A 149 2.98 2.13 -0.71
C ALA A 149 3.12 1.80 -2.21
N SER A 150 4.16 1.04 -2.58
CA SER A 150 4.40 0.59 -3.97
C SER A 150 3.28 -0.30 -4.53
N HIS A 151 2.59 -1.06 -3.68
CA HIS A 151 1.54 -2.00 -4.08
C HIS A 151 0.15 -1.36 -4.21
N LYS A 152 -0.07 -0.17 -3.60
CA LYS A 152 -1.38 0.51 -3.62
C LYS A 152 -1.79 0.91 -5.05
N LEU A 153 -0.86 1.46 -5.83
CA LEU A 153 -1.13 1.85 -7.22
C LEU A 153 -1.32 0.63 -8.14
N ILE A 154 -0.64 -0.49 -7.87
CA ILE A 154 -0.83 -1.76 -8.60
C ILE A 154 -2.29 -2.23 -8.47
N LEU A 155 -2.82 -2.27 -7.24
CA LEU A 155 -4.22 -2.67 -7.00
C LEU A 155 -5.20 -1.71 -7.70
N ALA A 156 -4.96 -0.39 -7.60
CA ALA A 156 -5.82 0.61 -8.22
C ALA A 156 -5.83 0.52 -9.75
N THR A 157 -4.65 0.33 -10.36
CA THR A 157 -4.46 0.14 -11.80
C THR A 157 -5.21 -1.10 -12.26
N ARG A 158 -5.02 -2.22 -11.54
CA ARG A 158 -5.67 -3.48 -11.90
C ARG A 158 -7.19 -3.39 -11.79
N LEU A 159 -7.69 -2.75 -10.73
CA LEU A 159 -9.12 -2.50 -10.55
C LEU A 159 -9.69 -1.69 -11.72
N VAL A 160 -9.11 -0.53 -12.05
CA VAL A 160 -9.65 0.33 -13.11
C VAL A 160 -9.64 -0.39 -14.47
N LEU A 161 -8.56 -1.10 -14.81
CA LEU A 161 -8.46 -1.83 -16.08
C LEU A 161 -9.49 -2.95 -16.19
N ARG A 162 -9.65 -3.77 -15.14
CA ARG A 162 -10.64 -4.86 -15.13
C ARG A 162 -12.07 -4.36 -15.21
N VAL A 163 -12.35 -3.21 -14.61
CA VAL A 163 -13.66 -2.56 -14.68
C VAL A 163 -13.94 -2.06 -16.10
N LEU A 164 -12.99 -1.34 -16.71
CA LEU A 164 -13.14 -0.80 -18.05
C LEU A 164 -13.26 -1.90 -19.13
N LEU A 165 -12.49 -2.99 -19.01
CA LEU A 165 -12.58 -4.15 -19.90
C LEU A 165 -13.94 -4.83 -19.80
N LYS A 166 -14.42 -5.07 -18.56
CA LYS A 166 -15.72 -5.71 -18.32
C LYS A 166 -16.89 -4.87 -18.83
N ASP A 167 -16.78 -3.55 -18.71
CA ASP A 167 -17.76 -2.60 -19.21
C ASP A 167 -17.58 -2.31 -20.73
N GLN A 168 -16.61 -2.95 -21.40
CA GLN A 168 -16.28 -2.77 -22.82
C GLN A 168 -15.98 -1.30 -23.21
N LYS A 169 -15.44 -0.53 -22.27
CA LYS A 169 -15.09 0.89 -22.47
C LYS A 169 -13.72 1.10 -23.11
N VAL A 170 -12.86 0.09 -23.06
CA VAL A 170 -11.52 0.10 -23.66
C VAL A 170 -11.29 -1.21 -24.43
N PRO A 171 -10.64 -1.17 -25.60
CA PRO A 171 -10.26 -2.38 -26.32
C PRO A 171 -9.21 -3.20 -25.57
N GLU A 172 -9.33 -4.53 -25.61
CA GLU A 172 -8.37 -5.45 -24.98
C GLU A 172 -6.95 -5.28 -25.55
N ALA A 173 -6.83 -5.01 -26.85
CA ALA A 173 -5.54 -4.78 -27.50
C ALA A 173 -4.81 -3.53 -26.97
N GLU A 174 -5.56 -2.45 -26.65
CA GLU A 174 -4.97 -1.24 -26.07
C GLU A 174 -4.51 -1.48 -24.62
N VAL A 175 -5.28 -2.23 -23.83
CA VAL A 175 -4.89 -2.63 -22.47
C VAL A 175 -3.66 -3.53 -22.51
N ARG A 176 -3.62 -4.50 -23.44
CA ARG A 176 -2.44 -5.37 -23.63
C ARG A 176 -1.20 -4.54 -23.93
N TYR A 177 -1.29 -3.57 -24.84
CA TYR A 177 -0.18 -2.66 -25.12
C TYR A 177 0.26 -1.88 -23.89
N LEU A 178 -0.67 -1.32 -23.10
CA LEU A 178 -0.33 -0.58 -21.89
C LEU A 178 0.51 -1.44 -20.93
N LEU A 179 0.09 -2.70 -20.74
CA LEU A 179 0.75 -3.63 -19.83
C LEU A 179 2.12 -4.09 -20.34
N THR A 180 2.24 -4.43 -21.63
CA THR A 180 3.50 -4.97 -22.20
C THR A 180 4.45 -3.90 -22.77
N GLY A 181 4.00 -2.65 -22.90
CA GLY A 181 4.78 -1.58 -23.53
C GLY A 181 5.10 -1.84 -25.00
N GLY A 182 4.30 -2.66 -25.70
CA GLY A 182 4.55 -3.02 -27.09
C GLY A 182 5.74 -3.97 -27.30
N HIS A 183 6.22 -4.63 -26.24
CA HIS A 183 7.24 -5.68 -26.37
C HIS A 183 6.57 -6.94 -26.94
N VAL A 184 6.53 -7.05 -28.26
CA VAL A 184 6.14 -8.28 -28.93
C VAL A 184 7.40 -9.15 -29.04
N PRO A 185 7.37 -10.46 -28.69
CA PRO A 185 8.48 -11.37 -28.93
C PRO A 185 8.67 -11.55 -30.45
N HIS A 186 9.40 -10.62 -31.07
CA HIS A 186 9.72 -10.68 -32.48
C HIS A 186 10.67 -11.84 -32.77
N THR A 187 10.32 -12.64 -33.77
CA THR A 187 11.29 -13.56 -34.37
C THR A 187 12.42 -12.75 -35.03
N ALA A 188 13.60 -13.35 -35.21
CA ALA A 188 14.79 -12.65 -35.72
C ALA A 188 14.59 -11.94 -37.09
N LYS A 189 13.54 -12.28 -37.85
CA LYS A 189 13.19 -11.64 -39.13
C LYS A 189 12.40 -10.32 -38.98
N GLU A 190 11.68 -10.10 -37.89
CA GLU A 190 10.90 -8.86 -37.64
C GLU A 190 11.76 -7.77 -36.98
N LYS A 191 12.84 -8.13 -36.29
CA LYS A 191 13.86 -7.18 -35.78
C LYS A 191 14.50 -6.34 -36.90
N GLN A 192 14.39 -6.77 -38.15
CA GLN A 192 15.01 -6.16 -39.32
C GLN A 192 14.04 -5.26 -40.12
N ALA A 193 12.75 -5.22 -39.77
CA ALA A 193 11.71 -4.48 -40.49
C ALA A 193 11.15 -3.25 -39.74
N VAL A 194 11.67 -2.93 -38.54
CA VAL A 194 11.40 -1.63 -37.92
C VAL A 194 12.08 -0.57 -38.78
N SER A 195 11.28 0.33 -39.36
CA SER A 195 11.76 1.47 -40.15
C SER A 195 12.97 2.11 -39.46
N THR A 196 14.10 2.19 -40.17
CA THR A 196 15.31 2.86 -39.71
C THR A 196 14.94 4.26 -39.23
N MET A 197 15.15 4.53 -37.95
CA MET A 197 14.88 5.84 -37.36
C MET A 197 15.71 6.90 -38.08
N SER A 198 15.07 7.95 -38.58
CA SER A 198 15.78 9.05 -39.23
C SER A 198 16.77 9.73 -38.27
N ALA A 199 17.78 10.39 -38.82
CA ALA A 199 18.75 11.15 -38.02
C ALA A 199 18.06 12.27 -37.20
N GLN A 200 16.96 12.81 -37.72
CA GLN A 200 16.13 13.81 -37.06
C GLN A 200 15.41 13.22 -35.84
N ALA A 201 14.73 12.09 -35.97
CA ALA A 201 14.08 11.42 -34.84
C ALA A 201 15.11 10.96 -33.78
N ALA A 202 16.28 10.49 -34.23
CA ALA A 202 17.38 10.06 -33.36
C ALA A 202 17.96 11.19 -32.47
N ALA A 203 17.72 12.46 -32.82
CA ALA A 203 18.23 13.59 -32.05
C ALA A 203 17.53 13.76 -30.69
N TYR A 204 16.33 13.19 -30.51
CA TYR A 204 15.53 13.38 -29.29
C TYR A 204 14.78 12.11 -28.83
N LEU A 205 14.67 11.07 -29.66
CA LEU A 205 14.09 9.78 -29.30
C LEU A 205 15.16 8.70 -29.14
N THR A 206 14.93 7.82 -28.18
CA THR A 206 15.66 6.57 -28.05
C THR A 206 15.10 5.51 -28.99
N GLN A 207 15.93 4.54 -29.35
CA GLN A 207 15.50 3.38 -30.15
C GLN A 207 14.35 2.59 -29.48
N SER A 208 14.29 2.59 -28.14
CA SER A 208 13.22 1.94 -27.39
C SER A 208 11.89 2.67 -27.54
N GLN A 209 11.89 4.00 -27.40
CA GLN A 209 10.70 4.84 -27.61
C GLN A 209 10.21 4.71 -29.05
N TRP A 210 11.11 4.73 -30.04
CA TRP A 210 10.77 4.55 -31.46
C TRP A 210 10.04 3.22 -31.72
N ARG A 211 10.57 2.12 -31.19
CA ARG A 211 9.94 0.80 -31.28
C ARG A 211 8.57 0.77 -30.61
N ALA A 212 8.45 1.39 -29.43
CA ALA A 212 7.18 1.46 -28.72
C ALA A 212 6.12 2.23 -29.53
N CYS A 213 6.49 3.34 -30.19
CA CYS A 213 5.60 4.09 -31.06
C CYS A 213 5.16 3.29 -32.29
N HIS A 214 6.06 2.53 -32.92
CA HIS A 214 5.70 1.64 -34.03
C HIS A 214 4.74 0.54 -33.59
N ALA A 215 5.01 -0.11 -32.45
CA ALA A 215 4.11 -1.11 -31.89
C ALA A 215 2.72 -0.52 -31.56
N LEU A 216 2.66 0.75 -31.15
CA LEU A 216 1.42 1.48 -30.90
C LEU A 216 0.64 1.76 -32.21
N ALA A 217 1.36 2.13 -33.28
CA ALA A 217 0.79 2.35 -34.60
C ALA A 217 0.22 1.05 -35.24
N GLU A 218 0.73 -0.11 -34.84
CA GLU A 218 0.35 -1.42 -35.37
C GLU A 218 -0.76 -2.12 -34.56
N ILE A 219 -1.23 -1.55 -33.44
CA ILE A 219 -2.30 -2.16 -32.64
C ILE A 219 -3.55 -2.42 -33.50
N HIS A 220 -4.03 -3.67 -33.46
CA HIS A 220 -5.21 -4.12 -34.20
C HIS A 220 -6.52 -3.70 -33.50
N VAL A 221 -6.96 -2.48 -33.77
CA VAL A 221 -8.26 -1.93 -33.34
C VAL A 221 -8.99 -1.34 -34.56
N SER A 222 -10.33 -1.33 -34.53
CA SER A 222 -11.18 -0.86 -35.65
C SER A 222 -10.88 0.58 -36.10
N SER A 223 -10.54 1.46 -35.15
CA SER A 223 -10.03 2.80 -35.41
C SER A 223 -8.79 3.03 -34.56
N ASN A 224 -7.60 2.85 -35.16
CA ASN A 224 -6.34 3.12 -34.48
C ASN A 224 -5.90 4.57 -34.79
N PRO A 225 -5.95 5.50 -33.81
CA PRO A 225 -5.55 6.89 -34.02
C PRO A 225 -4.03 7.06 -34.16
N PHE A 226 -3.22 6.07 -33.79
CA PHE A 226 -1.76 6.13 -33.74
C PHE A 226 -1.07 5.74 -35.03
N LYS A 227 -1.80 5.37 -36.09
CA LYS A 227 -1.21 4.93 -37.37
C LYS A 227 -0.22 5.94 -37.97
N SER A 228 -0.48 7.24 -37.79
CA SER A 228 0.37 8.34 -38.30
C SER A 228 1.44 8.80 -37.30
N LEU A 229 1.53 8.17 -36.11
CA LEU A 229 2.39 8.65 -35.03
C LEU A 229 3.88 8.66 -35.43
N PRO A 230 4.45 7.61 -36.06
CA PRO A 230 5.86 7.63 -36.45
C PRO A 230 6.16 8.75 -37.45
N GLU A 231 5.31 8.98 -38.45
CA GLU A 231 5.49 10.05 -39.43
C GLU A 231 5.37 11.44 -38.77
N ASP A 232 4.41 11.63 -37.87
CA ASP A 232 4.20 12.90 -37.17
C ASP A 232 5.37 13.27 -36.24
N LEU A 233 6.05 12.27 -35.66
CA LEU A 233 7.27 12.44 -34.86
C LEU A 233 8.45 12.95 -35.71
N GLU A 234 8.52 12.58 -36.99
CA GLU A 234 9.56 13.07 -37.90
C GLU A 234 9.25 14.46 -38.44
N MET A 235 7.97 14.73 -38.72
CA MET A 235 7.53 16.01 -39.32
C MET A 235 7.50 17.18 -38.32
N SER A 236 7.13 16.94 -37.06
CA SER A 236 6.91 17.99 -36.05
C SER A 236 7.92 17.96 -34.90
N LEU A 237 9.22 17.87 -35.23
CA LEU A 237 10.31 17.61 -34.29
C LEU A 237 10.35 18.56 -33.08
N GLU A 238 10.29 19.88 -33.29
CA GLU A 238 10.48 20.85 -32.21
C GLU A 238 9.35 20.77 -31.17
N ALA A 239 8.10 20.59 -31.62
CA ALA A 239 6.95 20.47 -30.73
C ALA A 239 7.00 19.17 -29.91
N TRP A 240 7.35 18.05 -30.54
CA TRP A 240 7.51 16.76 -29.84
C TRP A 240 8.67 16.78 -28.86
N LYS A 241 9.80 17.37 -29.25
CA LYS A 241 10.95 17.55 -28.37
C LYS A 241 10.59 18.40 -27.16
N GLN A 242 9.92 19.53 -27.36
CA GLN A 242 9.46 20.40 -26.27
C GLN A 242 8.51 19.66 -25.31
N TRP A 243 7.58 18.85 -25.84
CA TRP A 243 6.68 18.06 -25.02
C TRP A 243 7.41 16.97 -24.22
N LEU A 244 8.37 16.28 -24.85
CA LEU A 244 9.19 15.24 -24.22
C LEU A 244 10.12 15.79 -23.14
N GLU A 245 10.72 16.95 -23.34
CA GLU A 245 11.57 17.63 -22.37
C GLU A 245 10.77 18.33 -21.26
N GLY A 246 9.45 18.44 -21.42
CA GLY A 246 8.55 19.02 -20.43
C GLY A 246 8.52 18.24 -19.10
N PRO A 247 8.43 18.92 -17.94
CA PRO A 247 8.51 18.24 -16.64
C PRO A 247 7.26 17.42 -16.28
N MET A 248 6.07 17.86 -16.72
CA MET A 248 4.77 17.25 -16.36
C MET A 248 3.84 17.13 -17.57
N PRO A 249 4.21 16.33 -18.59
CA PRO A 249 3.41 16.17 -19.81
C PRO A 249 1.98 15.67 -19.54
N GLU A 250 1.75 15.00 -18.40
CA GLU A 250 0.45 14.44 -18.02
C GLU A 250 -0.53 15.42 -17.37
N GLN A 251 -0.09 16.61 -16.91
CA GLN A 251 -0.93 17.59 -16.20
C GLN A 251 -1.12 18.91 -16.95
N GLY A 252 -0.22 19.27 -17.86
CA GLY A 252 -0.26 20.57 -18.55
C GLY A 252 0.59 20.70 -19.81
N GLY A 253 1.17 19.61 -20.31
CA GLY A 253 1.84 19.64 -21.61
C GLY A 253 0.80 19.59 -22.73
N THR A 254 0.59 20.68 -23.46
CA THR A 254 -0.20 20.63 -24.69
C THR A 254 0.48 19.67 -25.65
N MET A 255 -0.14 18.52 -25.91
CA MET A 255 0.37 17.58 -26.91
C MET A 255 0.50 18.31 -28.26
N PRO A 256 1.52 17.99 -29.06
CA PRO A 256 1.68 18.60 -30.37
C PRO A 256 0.43 18.43 -31.26
N SER A 257 0.17 19.43 -32.09
CA SER A 257 -0.87 19.36 -33.15
C SER A 257 -2.27 19.01 -32.61
N GLU A 258 -3.01 18.13 -33.29
CA GLU A 258 -4.37 17.72 -32.92
C GLU A 258 -4.40 16.53 -31.94
N TRP A 259 -3.25 16.03 -31.47
CA TRP A 259 -3.19 14.83 -30.62
C TRP A 259 -3.91 15.01 -29.28
N GLU A 260 -3.95 16.22 -28.74
CA GLU A 260 -4.65 16.53 -27.49
C GLU A 260 -6.17 16.31 -27.59
N SER A 261 -6.78 16.69 -28.72
CA SER A 261 -8.22 16.57 -28.96
C SER A 261 -8.61 15.24 -29.62
N LYS A 262 -7.69 14.63 -30.36
CA LYS A 262 -7.88 13.35 -31.06
C LYS A 262 -7.91 12.14 -30.11
N LEU A 263 -7.13 12.17 -29.03
CA LEU A 263 -6.95 11.01 -28.14
C LEU A 263 -7.90 11.02 -26.95
N SER A 264 -8.46 9.85 -26.64
CA SER A 264 -9.15 9.62 -25.36
C SER A 264 -8.18 9.65 -24.18
N ALA A 265 -8.70 9.83 -22.96
CA ALA A 265 -7.87 9.81 -21.75
C ALA A 265 -7.06 8.51 -21.59
N PHE A 266 -7.62 7.36 -21.99
CA PHE A 266 -6.90 6.08 -21.96
C PHE A 266 -5.80 6.02 -23.03
N GLN A 267 -6.08 6.50 -24.24
CA GLN A 267 -5.11 6.54 -25.32
C GLN A 267 -3.93 7.49 -25.02
N LYS A 268 -4.17 8.59 -24.30
CA LYS A 268 -3.10 9.46 -23.79
C LYS A 268 -2.13 8.70 -22.86
N LEU A 269 -2.62 7.74 -22.07
CA LEU A 269 -1.75 6.87 -21.25
C LEU A 269 -0.85 5.99 -22.12
N LEU A 270 -1.36 5.45 -23.24
CA LEU A 270 -0.56 4.60 -24.14
C LEU A 270 0.59 5.41 -24.75
N LEU A 271 0.32 6.66 -25.13
CA LEU A 271 1.34 7.56 -25.66
C LEU A 271 2.40 7.89 -24.60
N ILE A 272 1.99 8.19 -23.36
CA ILE A 272 2.92 8.40 -22.23
C ILE A 272 3.73 7.12 -21.95
N ARG A 273 3.11 5.93 -22.00
CA ARG A 273 3.81 4.65 -21.81
C ARG A 273 4.92 4.45 -22.84
N ALA A 274 4.69 4.87 -24.09
CA ALA A 274 5.66 4.76 -25.18
C ALA A 274 6.80 5.78 -25.07
N LEU A 275 6.46 7.04 -24.78
CA LEU A 275 7.36 8.19 -24.92
C LEU A 275 7.95 8.68 -23.59
N ARG A 276 7.20 8.61 -22.48
CA ARG A 276 7.59 9.12 -21.16
C ARG A 276 7.30 8.10 -20.06
N PRO A 277 8.00 6.95 -20.07
CA PRO A 277 7.78 5.88 -19.08
C PRO A 277 8.07 6.33 -17.64
N ASP A 278 8.86 7.39 -17.43
CA ASP A 278 9.09 8.01 -16.12
C ASP A 278 7.85 8.73 -15.56
N ARG A 279 6.87 9.10 -16.40
CA ARG A 279 5.64 9.81 -15.96
C ARG A 279 4.42 8.92 -15.90
N ILE A 280 4.52 7.67 -16.34
CA ILE A 280 3.35 6.80 -16.49
C ILE A 280 2.67 6.49 -15.15
N SER A 281 3.41 6.35 -14.05
CA SER A 281 2.82 6.13 -12.71
C SER A 281 1.97 7.33 -12.26
N ALA A 282 2.45 8.56 -12.51
CA ALA A 282 1.69 9.78 -12.25
C ALA A 282 0.46 9.90 -13.16
N ALA A 283 0.62 9.56 -14.45
CA ALA A 283 -0.48 9.58 -15.42
C ALA A 283 -1.57 8.55 -15.08
N ILE A 284 -1.20 7.33 -14.69
CA ILE A 284 -2.13 6.29 -14.21
C ILE A 284 -2.85 6.77 -12.95
N SER A 285 -2.14 7.37 -12.00
CA SER A 285 -2.76 7.93 -10.79
C SER A 285 -3.80 8.99 -11.13
N ALA A 286 -3.48 9.92 -12.05
CA ALA A 286 -4.44 10.92 -12.53
C ALA A 286 -5.64 10.28 -13.25
N PHE A 287 -5.41 9.24 -14.06
CA PHE A 287 -6.47 8.51 -14.75
C PHE A 287 -7.39 7.74 -13.80
N VAL A 288 -6.83 7.08 -12.78
CA VAL A 288 -7.60 6.43 -11.71
C VAL A 288 -8.43 7.46 -10.96
N ARG A 289 -7.84 8.60 -10.60
CA ARG A 289 -8.54 9.71 -9.93
C ARG A 289 -9.72 10.21 -10.77
N ALA A 290 -9.56 10.36 -12.07
CA ALA A 290 -10.63 10.81 -12.98
C ALA A 290 -11.71 9.73 -13.21
N THR A 291 -11.35 8.45 -13.21
CA THR A 291 -12.24 7.34 -13.58
C THR A 291 -13.01 6.75 -12.39
N LEU A 292 -12.32 6.49 -11.28
CA LEU A 292 -12.89 5.90 -10.06
C LEU A 292 -13.10 6.92 -8.94
N GLY A 293 -12.37 8.03 -8.97
CA GLY A 293 -12.46 9.11 -7.99
C GLY A 293 -11.21 9.22 -7.11
N ALA A 294 -11.03 10.41 -6.52
CA ALA A 294 -9.89 10.77 -5.68
C ALA A 294 -9.61 9.79 -4.53
N LYS A 295 -10.66 9.24 -3.90
CA LYS A 295 -10.56 8.30 -2.78
C LYS A 295 -9.83 6.98 -3.08
N TYR A 296 -9.64 6.62 -4.35
CA TYR A 296 -8.88 5.43 -4.76
C TYR A 296 -7.37 5.69 -4.89
N VAL A 297 -6.96 6.96 -4.87
CA VAL A 297 -5.55 7.38 -4.95
C VAL A 297 -5.14 8.02 -3.63
N ASP A 298 -5.97 8.92 -3.12
CA ASP A 298 -5.68 9.69 -1.92
C ASP A 298 -5.91 8.82 -0.67
N GLU A 299 -4.97 8.90 0.26
CA GLU A 299 -4.96 8.16 1.51
C GLU A 299 -5.17 9.10 2.68
N ALA A 300 -6.10 8.75 3.57
CA ALA A 300 -6.28 9.47 4.82
C ALA A 300 -5.16 9.07 5.80
N PRO A 301 -4.75 9.96 6.71
CA PRO A 301 -3.83 9.60 7.78
C PRO A 301 -4.31 8.37 8.55
N PHE A 302 -3.37 7.54 8.99
CA PHE A 302 -3.67 6.36 9.78
C PHE A 302 -4.36 6.74 11.11
N ASP A 303 -5.50 6.10 11.39
CA ASP A 303 -6.21 6.21 12.66
C ASP A 303 -6.27 4.83 13.33
N ILE A 304 -5.54 4.70 14.44
CA ILE A 304 -5.50 3.46 15.24
C ILE A 304 -6.85 3.15 15.88
N LYS A 305 -7.63 4.16 16.28
CA LYS A 305 -8.93 3.98 16.93
C LYS A 305 -9.96 3.46 15.94
N GLU A 306 -9.95 3.99 14.72
CA GLU A 306 -10.80 3.45 13.65
C GLU A 306 -10.45 1.99 13.37
N THR A 307 -9.15 1.69 13.22
CA THR A 307 -8.69 0.33 12.92
C THR A 307 -8.97 -0.65 14.06
N PHE A 308 -8.82 -0.20 15.32
CA PHE A 308 -9.16 -0.99 16.50
C PHE A 308 -10.64 -1.37 16.53
N SER A 309 -11.54 -0.51 16.05
CA SER A 309 -12.98 -0.81 16.05
C SER A 309 -13.37 -1.98 15.14
N ASP A 310 -12.51 -2.32 14.16
CA ASP A 310 -12.67 -3.48 13.29
C ASP A 310 -12.10 -4.77 13.91
N SER A 311 -11.31 -4.66 15.00
CA SER A 311 -10.70 -5.80 15.68
C SER A 311 -11.69 -6.55 16.58
N SER A 312 -11.48 -7.85 16.70
CA SER A 312 -12.25 -8.75 17.57
C SER A 312 -11.35 -9.85 18.12
N THR A 313 -11.85 -10.64 19.08
CA THR A 313 -11.17 -11.82 19.62
C THR A 313 -10.59 -12.74 18.51
N PRO A 314 -11.35 -13.10 17.45
CA PRO A 314 -10.81 -13.90 16.33
C PRO A 314 -9.96 -13.11 15.32
N THR A 315 -9.91 -11.78 15.42
CA THR A 315 -9.35 -10.90 14.37
C THR A 315 -8.23 -10.05 14.95
N PRO A 316 -7.00 -10.60 15.02
CA PRO A 316 -5.85 -9.85 15.50
C PRO A 316 -5.50 -8.69 14.56
N LEU A 317 -4.81 -7.68 15.09
CA LEU A 317 -4.20 -6.62 14.28
C LEU A 317 -2.72 -6.95 14.05
N LEU A 318 -2.30 -7.01 12.78
CA LEU A 318 -0.90 -7.21 12.39
C LEU A 318 -0.34 -5.91 11.82
N PHE A 319 0.56 -5.28 12.59
CA PHE A 319 1.31 -4.12 12.15
C PHE A 319 2.54 -4.55 11.36
N ILE A 320 2.62 -4.09 10.13
CA ILE A 320 3.79 -4.27 9.28
C ILE A 320 4.78 -3.17 9.62
N LEU A 321 5.96 -3.57 10.08
CA LEU A 321 7.00 -2.67 10.52
C LEU A 321 7.79 -2.15 9.32
N PHE A 322 8.06 -0.85 9.34
CA PHE A 322 8.96 -0.16 8.44
C PHE A 322 10.06 0.52 9.27
N PRO A 323 11.25 0.75 8.69
CA PRO A 323 12.33 1.41 9.42
C PRO A 323 11.86 2.73 10.04
N GLY A 324 12.01 2.86 11.35
CA GLY A 324 11.67 4.07 12.09
C GLY A 324 10.20 4.22 12.49
N VAL A 325 9.34 3.24 12.22
CA VAL A 325 7.93 3.25 12.65
C VAL A 325 7.64 2.07 13.58
N ASP A 326 7.24 2.36 14.82
CA ASP A 326 6.80 1.39 15.81
C ASP A 326 5.39 1.72 16.32
N PRO A 327 4.44 0.77 16.31
CA PRO A 327 3.07 1.02 16.75
C PRO A 327 2.88 0.94 18.28
N GLY A 328 3.91 0.57 19.05
CA GLY A 328 3.79 0.27 20.47
C GLY A 328 3.27 1.45 21.29
N ALA A 329 3.83 2.64 21.08
CA ALA A 329 3.40 3.86 21.77
C ALA A 329 1.93 4.21 21.49
N ASP A 330 1.48 4.04 20.23
CA ASP A 330 0.08 4.31 19.84
C ASP A 330 -0.89 3.29 20.46
N ILE A 331 -0.51 2.01 20.50
CA ILE A 331 -1.30 0.94 21.12
C ILE A 331 -1.42 1.18 22.63
N GLU A 332 -0.32 1.54 23.30
CA GLU A 332 -0.30 1.84 24.72
C GLU A 332 -1.15 3.08 25.06
N ALA A 333 -1.06 4.13 24.25
CA ALA A 333 -1.87 5.33 24.41
C ALA A 333 -3.36 5.02 24.24
N LEU A 334 -3.73 4.20 23.24
CA LEU A 334 -5.12 3.76 23.05
C LEU A 334 -5.59 2.88 24.22
N GLY A 335 -4.75 1.97 24.70
CA GLY A 335 -5.03 1.12 25.85
C GLY A 335 -5.28 1.94 27.11
N ALA A 336 -4.45 2.95 27.37
CA ALA A 336 -4.63 3.88 28.49
C ALA A 336 -5.97 4.63 28.42
N GLN A 337 -6.38 5.09 27.23
CA GLN A 337 -7.68 5.74 27.03
C GLN A 337 -8.87 4.80 27.27
N MET A 338 -8.69 3.50 27.01
CA MET A 338 -9.74 2.48 27.13
C MET A 338 -9.69 1.69 28.45
N GLY A 339 -8.73 1.99 29.33
CA GLY A 339 -8.55 1.28 30.61
C GLY A 339 -7.89 -0.09 30.48
N TYR A 340 -7.15 -0.37 29.42
CA TYR A 340 -6.30 -1.55 29.26
C TYR A 340 -4.85 -1.13 29.47
N THR A 341 -4.34 -1.29 30.69
CA THR A 341 -2.97 -0.87 31.04
C THR A 341 -2.19 -2.01 31.68
N ALA A 342 -0.86 -1.89 31.67
CA ALA A 342 -0.02 -2.82 32.42
C ALA A 342 -0.31 -2.74 33.93
N ALA A 343 -0.60 -1.53 34.44
CA ALA A 343 -0.85 -1.27 35.85
C ALA A 343 -2.08 -2.01 36.40
N ASN A 344 -3.13 -2.17 35.60
CA ASN A 344 -4.31 -2.97 35.99
C ASN A 344 -4.27 -4.42 35.48
N GLY A 345 -3.12 -4.86 34.94
CA GLY A 345 -2.91 -6.23 34.49
C GLY A 345 -3.70 -6.62 33.24
N LYS A 346 -4.34 -5.68 32.54
CA LYS A 346 -5.14 -5.93 31.33
C LYS A 346 -4.40 -5.66 30.01
N PHE A 347 -3.16 -5.18 30.05
CA PHE A 347 -2.30 -5.05 28.87
C PHE A 347 -0.94 -5.69 29.14
N HIS A 348 -0.44 -6.46 28.18
CA HIS A 348 0.88 -7.07 28.27
C HIS A 348 1.60 -6.98 26.92
N SER A 349 2.76 -6.35 26.93
CA SER A 349 3.61 -6.13 25.75
C SER A 349 4.86 -6.99 25.87
N ILE A 350 5.13 -7.83 24.88
CA ILE A 350 6.26 -8.77 24.85
C ILE A 350 7.04 -8.56 23.55
N SER A 351 8.30 -8.16 23.66
CA SER A 351 9.23 -8.18 22.52
C SER A 351 9.73 -9.60 22.30
N MET A 352 9.37 -10.20 21.16
CA MET A 352 9.70 -11.58 20.88
C MET A 352 11.19 -11.76 20.59
N GLY A 353 11.76 -12.80 21.21
CA GLY A 353 13.15 -13.20 21.07
C GLY A 353 13.35 -14.58 21.74
N GLN A 354 14.58 -15.09 21.70
CA GLN A 354 14.89 -16.40 22.27
C GLN A 354 14.49 -16.47 23.75
N GLY A 355 13.66 -17.45 24.11
CA GLY A 355 13.21 -17.69 25.49
C GLY A 355 11.93 -16.95 25.90
N GLN A 356 11.31 -16.17 25.00
CA GLN A 356 10.04 -15.46 25.27
C GLN A 356 8.79 -16.28 24.93
N GLU A 357 8.94 -17.46 24.32
CA GLU A 357 7.83 -18.29 23.85
C GLU A 357 6.85 -18.65 24.97
N ALA A 358 7.36 -19.17 26.08
CA ALA A 358 6.54 -19.59 27.22
C ALA A 358 5.81 -18.40 27.89
N ASN A 359 6.46 -17.23 27.93
CA ASN A 359 5.84 -16.01 28.47
C ASN A 359 4.68 -15.54 27.58
N ALA A 360 4.89 -15.55 26.25
CA ALA A 360 3.85 -15.20 25.29
C ALA A 360 2.65 -16.16 25.35
N GLU A 361 2.89 -17.46 25.44
CA GLU A 361 1.84 -18.48 25.56
C GLU A 361 1.00 -18.31 26.84
N GLN A 362 1.65 -18.07 27.98
CA GLN A 362 0.96 -17.83 29.26
C GLN A 362 0.15 -16.54 29.23
N ALA A 363 0.70 -15.46 28.67
CA ALA A 363 -0.01 -14.19 28.52
C ALA A 363 -1.23 -14.33 27.61
N LEU A 364 -1.10 -14.98 26.46
CA LEU A 364 -2.21 -15.26 25.55
C LEU A 364 -3.30 -16.08 26.22
N ALA A 365 -2.95 -17.20 26.87
CA ALA A 365 -3.93 -18.06 27.53
C ALA A 365 -4.68 -17.32 28.66
N ARG A 366 -3.98 -16.52 29.47
CA ARG A 366 -4.61 -15.71 30.52
C ARG A 366 -5.56 -14.68 29.94
N MET A 367 -5.08 -13.84 29.02
CA MET A 367 -5.86 -12.73 28.46
C MET A 367 -7.02 -13.22 27.60
N ALA A 368 -6.87 -14.35 26.91
CA ALA A 368 -7.96 -14.98 26.18
C ALA A 368 -9.08 -15.46 27.12
N LYS A 369 -8.75 -15.88 28.34
CA LYS A 369 -9.75 -16.33 29.34
C LYS A 369 -10.37 -15.18 30.13
N GLU A 370 -9.56 -14.23 30.59
CA GLU A 370 -9.96 -13.17 31.52
C GLU A 370 -10.40 -11.87 30.82
N GLY A 371 -10.05 -11.71 29.54
CA GLY A 371 -10.21 -10.45 28.82
C GLY A 371 -9.03 -9.51 29.05
N GLY A 372 -8.44 -9.02 27.96
CA GLY A 372 -7.27 -8.15 28.01
C GLY A 372 -6.53 -8.11 26.69
N TRP A 373 -5.47 -7.34 26.65
CA TRP A 373 -4.72 -7.03 25.45
C TRP A 373 -3.33 -7.64 25.53
N VAL A 374 -2.92 -8.31 24.46
CA VAL A 374 -1.56 -8.82 24.28
C VAL A 374 -0.95 -8.19 23.05
N PHE A 375 0.22 -7.57 23.20
CA PHE A 375 1.02 -7.09 22.08
C PHE A 375 2.30 -7.92 21.95
N LEU A 376 2.42 -8.69 20.87
CA LEU A 376 3.60 -9.48 20.55
C LEU A 376 4.41 -8.75 19.48
N GLN A 377 5.60 -8.27 19.84
CA GLN A 377 6.43 -7.49 18.93
C GLN A 377 7.44 -8.38 18.22
N ASN A 378 7.78 -8.05 16.97
CA ASN A 378 8.84 -8.70 16.21
C ASN A 378 8.64 -10.22 16.02
N VAL A 379 7.40 -10.65 15.79
CA VAL A 379 7.04 -12.08 15.73
C VAL A 379 7.73 -12.82 14.57
N HIS A 380 8.16 -12.10 13.53
CA HIS A 380 8.94 -12.60 12.39
C HIS A 380 10.30 -13.20 12.78
N LEU A 381 10.83 -12.85 13.96
CA LEU A 381 12.07 -13.43 14.50
C LEU A 381 11.87 -14.85 15.04
N MET A 382 10.62 -15.26 15.30
CA MET A 382 10.28 -16.52 15.98
C MET A 382 9.61 -17.53 15.04
N GLN A 383 10.13 -17.70 13.82
CA GLN A 383 9.49 -18.49 12.75
C GLN A 383 9.08 -19.92 13.16
N ARG A 384 9.89 -20.60 13.98
CA ARG A 384 9.59 -21.97 14.46
C ARG A 384 8.43 -22.02 15.45
N TRP A 385 8.16 -20.92 16.16
CA TRP A 385 7.12 -20.83 17.19
C TRP A 385 5.78 -20.32 16.63
N LEU A 386 5.79 -19.62 15.49
CA LEU A 386 4.56 -19.06 14.90
C LEU A 386 3.44 -20.08 14.65
N PRO A 387 3.67 -21.36 14.28
CA PRO A 387 2.60 -22.35 14.21
C PRO A 387 1.91 -22.63 15.56
N THR A 388 2.62 -22.49 16.68
CA THR A 388 2.05 -22.58 18.02
C THR A 388 1.20 -21.36 18.33
N LEU A 389 1.67 -20.16 17.96
CA LEU A 389 0.90 -18.92 18.06
C LEU A 389 -0.40 -18.99 17.25
N GLU A 390 -0.34 -19.47 16.02
CA GLU A 390 -1.49 -19.66 15.14
C GLU A 390 -2.58 -20.51 15.82
N ARG A 391 -2.20 -21.67 16.36
CA ARG A 391 -3.12 -22.53 17.11
C ARG A 391 -3.67 -21.85 18.37
N ALA A 392 -2.86 -21.08 19.09
CA ALA A 392 -3.33 -20.35 20.27
C ALA A 392 -4.36 -19.28 19.92
N LEU A 393 -4.19 -18.59 18.78
CA LEU A 393 -5.15 -17.61 18.26
C LEU A 393 -6.44 -18.28 17.79
N GLU A 394 -6.38 -19.45 17.16
CA GLU A 394 -7.57 -20.25 16.81
C GLU A 394 -8.37 -20.67 18.05
N VAL A 395 -7.70 -21.14 19.09
CA VAL A 395 -8.36 -21.51 20.36
C VAL A 395 -8.99 -20.28 21.03
N ALA A 396 -8.31 -19.14 21.01
CA ALA A 396 -8.86 -17.88 21.51
C ALA A 396 -10.05 -17.40 20.66
N ALA A 397 -10.04 -17.64 19.35
CA ALA A 397 -11.12 -17.29 18.44
C ALA A 397 -12.42 -18.08 18.73
N ASP A 398 -12.31 -19.36 19.09
CA ASP A 398 -13.47 -20.25 19.28
C ASP A 398 -14.20 -20.06 20.62
N GLY A 399 -13.52 -19.56 21.66
CA GLY A 399 -14.11 -19.46 23.00
C GLY A 399 -13.47 -18.44 23.93
N GLY A 400 -12.67 -17.53 23.40
CA GLY A 400 -12.03 -16.45 24.17
C GLY A 400 -13.01 -15.36 24.57
N HIS A 401 -12.61 -14.57 25.56
CA HIS A 401 -13.36 -13.44 26.09
C HIS A 401 -13.59 -12.36 25.03
N ASP A 402 -14.75 -11.71 25.02
CA ASP A 402 -15.12 -10.69 24.02
C ASP A 402 -14.22 -9.44 24.04
N GLU A 403 -13.62 -9.13 25.19
CA GLU A 403 -12.66 -8.02 25.36
C GLU A 403 -11.22 -8.40 24.99
N PHE A 404 -10.94 -9.67 24.68
CA PHE A 404 -9.59 -10.08 24.30
C PHE A 404 -9.18 -9.44 22.97
N ARG A 405 -7.98 -8.84 22.93
CA ARG A 405 -7.38 -8.31 21.70
C ARG A 405 -5.92 -8.73 21.60
N CYS A 406 -5.53 -9.15 20.40
CA CYS A 406 -4.15 -9.48 20.10
C CYS A 406 -3.62 -8.53 19.02
N PHE A 407 -2.48 -7.92 19.32
CA PHE A 407 -1.70 -7.08 18.42
C PHE A 407 -0.40 -7.81 18.12
N LEU A 408 0.00 -7.81 16.85
CA LEU A 408 1.21 -8.45 16.36
C LEU A 408 2.03 -7.40 15.61
N SER A 409 3.35 -7.42 15.70
CA SER A 409 4.22 -6.67 14.78
C SER A 409 5.23 -7.57 14.06
N ALA A 410 5.39 -7.34 12.77
CA ALA A 410 6.31 -8.10 11.93
C ALA A 410 6.94 -7.25 10.82
N GLU A 411 8.22 -7.46 10.56
CA GLU A 411 8.86 -6.95 9.35
C GLU A 411 8.58 -7.90 8.17
N PRO A 412 8.33 -7.36 6.97
CA PRO A 412 8.20 -8.16 5.77
C PRO A 412 9.57 -8.74 5.37
N PRO A 413 9.62 -9.99 4.85
CA PRO A 413 10.86 -10.56 4.38
C PRO A 413 11.42 -9.79 3.18
N PRO A 414 12.76 -9.78 3.00
CA PRO A 414 13.41 -9.10 1.87
C PRO A 414 13.03 -9.71 0.51
N MET A 415 12.68 -11.01 0.48
CA MET A 415 12.17 -11.67 -0.71
C MET A 415 10.65 -11.74 -0.64
N ALA A 416 9.98 -11.15 -1.63
CA ALA A 416 8.51 -11.02 -1.64
C ALA A 416 7.75 -12.36 -1.51
N GLN A 417 8.33 -13.46 -1.99
CA GLN A 417 7.72 -14.79 -1.95
C GLN A 417 8.13 -15.62 -0.72
N ALA A 418 9.07 -15.13 0.10
CA ALA A 418 9.45 -15.84 1.31
C ALA A 418 8.31 -15.75 2.33
N GLN A 419 7.93 -16.88 2.91
CA GLN A 419 6.88 -16.96 3.91
C GLN A 419 7.50 -17.00 5.30
N THR A 420 7.51 -15.86 5.99
CA THR A 420 7.99 -15.75 7.39
C THR A 420 6.88 -15.93 8.40
N ILE A 421 5.66 -15.49 8.06
CA ILE A 421 4.46 -15.59 8.92
C ILE A 421 3.53 -16.67 8.35
N PRO A 422 2.99 -17.58 9.19
CA PRO A 422 2.00 -18.56 8.75
C PRO A 422 0.79 -17.93 8.07
N GLU A 423 0.27 -18.64 7.06
CA GLU A 423 -0.84 -18.14 6.26
C GLU A 423 -2.11 -17.93 7.08
N GLY A 424 -2.45 -18.79 8.05
CA GLY A 424 -3.67 -18.61 8.84
C GLY A 424 -3.64 -17.34 9.69
N ILE A 425 -2.48 -16.99 10.28
CA ILE A 425 -2.30 -15.70 10.96
C ILE A 425 -2.52 -14.54 10.00
N LEU A 426 -1.92 -14.59 8.81
CA LEU A 426 -2.11 -13.52 7.82
C LEU A 426 -3.58 -13.45 7.40
N GLN A 427 -4.23 -14.57 7.13
CA GLN A 427 -5.61 -14.65 6.68
C GLN A 427 -6.63 -14.18 7.72
N SER A 428 -6.38 -14.40 9.01
CA SER A 428 -7.25 -13.95 10.12
C SER A 428 -6.98 -12.51 10.53
N ALA A 429 -5.74 -12.04 10.40
CA ALA A 429 -5.36 -10.71 10.83
C ALA A 429 -5.84 -9.60 9.89
N ILE A 430 -6.15 -8.46 10.49
CA ILE A 430 -6.19 -7.18 9.80
C ILE A 430 -4.76 -6.65 9.70
N LYS A 431 -4.23 -6.53 8.49
CA LYS A 431 -2.89 -6.00 8.25
C LYS A 431 -2.93 -4.48 8.18
N ILE A 432 -1.89 -3.86 8.70
CA ILE A 432 -1.73 -2.41 8.76
C ILE A 432 -0.33 -2.09 8.25
N ALA A 433 -0.26 -1.43 7.10
CA ALA A 433 0.97 -0.93 6.48
C ALA A 433 0.99 0.60 6.55
N ASN A 434 1.54 1.14 7.65
CA ASN A 434 1.73 2.58 7.83
C ASN A 434 3.17 2.97 7.48
N GLU A 435 3.45 3.04 6.18
CA GLU A 435 4.77 3.39 5.67
C GLU A 435 4.98 4.92 5.73
N PRO A 436 6.07 5.41 6.35
CA PRO A 436 6.34 6.84 6.42
C PRO A 436 6.73 7.36 5.02
N PRO A 437 6.34 8.59 4.65
CA PRO A 437 6.88 9.25 3.46
C PRO A 437 8.42 9.31 3.50
N MET A 438 9.06 8.90 2.40
CA MET A 438 10.53 8.82 2.29
C MET A 438 11.19 10.14 1.88
N ASP A 439 10.52 11.28 2.07
CA ASP A 439 11.10 12.59 1.80
C ASP A 439 12.04 13.05 2.93
N LEU A 440 12.98 13.93 2.60
CA LEU A 440 14.00 14.36 3.56
C LEU A 440 13.39 15.05 4.79
N LYS A 441 12.32 15.83 4.61
CA LYS A 441 11.69 16.59 5.70
C LYS A 441 11.03 15.64 6.69
N THR A 442 10.29 14.65 6.21
CA THR A 442 9.66 13.62 7.03
C THR A 442 10.69 12.76 7.75
N ASN A 443 11.75 12.34 7.05
CA ASN A 443 12.86 11.60 7.66
C ASN A 443 13.54 12.42 8.76
N LEU A 444 13.77 13.72 8.53
CA LEU A 444 14.39 14.60 9.51
C LEU A 444 13.48 14.85 10.73
N ARG A 445 12.17 15.05 10.50
CA ARG A 445 11.19 15.18 11.58
C ARG A 445 11.19 13.93 12.47
N SER A 446 11.16 12.76 11.84
CA SER A 446 11.17 11.47 12.53
C SER A 446 12.47 11.26 13.30
N ALA A 447 13.62 11.51 12.67
CA ALA A 447 14.94 11.42 13.31
C ALA A 447 15.06 12.34 14.54
N TYR A 448 14.60 13.59 14.41
CA TYR A 448 14.72 14.57 15.49
C TYR A 448 13.71 14.33 16.63
N SER A 449 12.57 13.69 16.34
CA SER A 449 11.56 13.35 17.36
C SER A 449 12.04 12.34 18.41
N LEU A 450 13.16 11.66 18.16
CA LEU A 450 13.80 10.73 19.11
C LEU A 450 14.48 11.46 20.27
N PHE A 451 14.66 12.77 20.17
CA PHE A 451 15.29 13.60 21.19
C PHE A 451 14.25 14.45 21.92
N SER A 452 14.69 15.11 23.00
CA SER A 452 13.83 15.97 23.81
C SER A 452 14.59 17.20 24.28
N GLN A 453 13.88 18.16 24.87
CA GLN A 453 14.52 19.30 25.54
C GLN A 453 15.51 18.84 26.62
N ALA A 454 15.18 17.78 27.37
CA ALA A 454 16.08 17.19 28.36
C ALA A 454 17.37 16.65 27.73
N THR A 455 17.33 16.15 26.49
CA THR A 455 18.52 15.70 25.75
C THR A 455 19.44 16.87 25.41
N LEU A 456 18.88 18.04 25.08
CA LEU A 456 19.66 19.24 24.79
C LEU A 456 20.28 19.83 26.07
N ASP A 457 19.47 19.89 27.14
CA ASP A 457 19.85 20.48 28.42
C ASP A 457 20.85 19.63 29.22
N ALA A 458 20.98 18.34 28.89
CA ALA A 458 21.92 17.44 29.54
C ALA A 458 23.40 17.83 29.28
N SER A 459 23.71 18.56 28.21
CA SER A 459 25.10 18.92 27.89
C SER A 459 25.59 20.16 28.62
N SER A 460 26.84 20.12 29.07
CA SER A 460 27.58 21.26 29.58
C SER A 460 27.95 22.30 28.50
N THR A 461 27.84 21.94 27.21
CA THR A 461 28.21 22.81 26.06
C THR A 461 27.09 22.91 25.00
N PRO A 462 25.89 23.43 25.36
CA PRO A 462 24.71 23.38 24.48
C PRO A 462 24.89 24.11 23.14
N ALA A 463 25.69 25.19 23.10
CA ALA A 463 25.99 25.93 21.87
C ALA A 463 26.79 25.11 20.83
N THR A 464 27.48 24.05 21.27
CA THR A 464 28.20 23.12 20.39
C THR A 464 27.45 21.81 20.21
N HIS A 465 26.90 21.27 21.29
CA HIS A 465 26.19 20.01 21.29
C HIS A 465 24.91 20.05 20.45
N SER A 466 24.04 21.05 20.64
CA SER A 466 22.73 21.10 19.97
C SER A 466 22.85 21.18 18.43
N PRO A 467 23.71 22.04 17.85
CA PRO A 467 23.90 22.08 16.40
C PRO A 467 24.50 20.80 15.84
N MET A 468 25.42 20.15 16.57
CA MET A 468 26.01 18.87 16.17
C MET A 468 25.00 17.72 16.22
N LEU A 469 24.17 17.67 17.25
CA LEU A 469 23.09 16.70 17.36
C LEU A 469 22.07 16.87 16.23
N PHE A 470 21.72 18.11 15.91
CA PHE A 470 20.85 18.41 14.77
C PHE A 470 21.49 18.01 13.42
N ALA A 471 22.78 18.29 13.23
CA ALA A 471 23.51 17.87 12.03
C ALA A 471 23.58 16.33 11.91
N LEU A 472 23.68 15.61 13.02
CA LEU A 472 23.63 14.15 13.06
C LEU A 472 22.24 13.62 12.69
N ALA A 473 21.16 14.28 13.13
CA ALA A 473 19.80 13.95 12.69
C ALA A 473 19.63 14.18 11.17
N VAL A 474 20.20 15.25 10.62
CA VAL A 474 20.24 15.50 9.16
C VAL A 474 21.03 14.43 8.43
N PHE A 475 22.19 14.02 8.95
CA PHE A 475 22.98 12.91 8.40
C PHE A 475 22.15 11.62 8.33
N HIS A 476 21.48 11.25 9.43
CA HIS A 476 20.63 10.07 9.47
C HIS A 476 19.48 10.15 8.44
N ALA A 477 18.81 11.30 8.36
CA ALA A 477 17.73 11.52 7.41
C ALA A 477 18.19 11.44 5.94
N LEU A 478 19.39 11.93 5.63
CA LEU A 478 20.01 11.81 4.31
C LEU A 478 20.35 10.35 3.98
N ALA A 479 20.96 9.63 4.92
CA ALA A 479 21.31 8.22 4.74
C ALA A 479 20.04 7.36 4.51
N LEU A 480 18.96 7.61 5.26
CA LEU A 480 17.68 6.93 5.05
C LEU A 480 17.05 7.29 3.70
N GLY A 481 16.94 8.58 3.37
CA GLY A 481 16.30 9.02 2.14
C GLY A 481 17.06 8.60 0.87
N ARG A 482 18.40 8.53 0.93
CA ARG A 482 19.23 8.08 -0.20
C ARG A 482 18.96 6.62 -0.58
N ARG A 483 18.50 5.77 0.35
CA ARG A 483 18.13 4.36 0.06
C ARG A 483 17.00 4.24 -0.94
N LYS A 484 16.14 5.26 -1.08
CA LYS A 484 15.03 5.30 -2.06
C LYS A 484 15.52 5.10 -3.50
N PHE A 485 16.75 5.51 -3.82
CA PHE A 485 17.31 5.45 -5.17
C PHE A 485 17.94 4.10 -5.54
N GLY A 486 17.70 3.05 -4.74
CA GLY A 486 18.22 1.71 -4.98
C GLY A 486 19.74 1.72 -5.14
N THR A 487 20.22 1.04 -6.18
CA THR A 487 21.66 0.88 -6.48
C THR A 487 22.37 2.18 -6.86
N GLN A 488 21.64 3.22 -7.27
CA GLN A 488 22.21 4.56 -7.50
C GLN A 488 22.43 5.32 -6.19
N GLY A 489 21.64 5.01 -5.15
CA GLY A 489 21.81 5.54 -3.81
C GLY A 489 22.96 4.84 -3.10
N PHE A 490 22.79 3.54 -2.85
CA PHE A 490 23.77 2.64 -2.23
C PHE A 490 23.81 1.32 -2.98
N SER A 491 24.94 0.63 -3.04
CA SER A 491 25.03 -0.67 -3.70
C SER A 491 24.08 -1.72 -3.10
N ARG A 492 23.72 -1.58 -1.82
CA ARG A 492 22.80 -2.46 -1.08
C ARG A 492 21.88 -1.66 -0.17
N ALA A 493 20.75 -2.26 0.20
CA ALA A 493 19.83 -1.70 1.19
C ALA A 493 20.38 -1.93 2.61
N TYR A 494 21.23 -1.03 3.09
CA TYR A 494 21.79 -1.13 4.44
C TYR A 494 20.73 -0.86 5.52
N PRO A 495 20.75 -1.62 6.63
CA PRO A 495 19.71 -1.58 7.67
C PRO A 495 19.95 -0.45 8.70
N PHE A 496 20.12 0.78 8.23
CA PHE A 496 20.21 1.94 9.13
C PHE A 496 18.92 2.11 9.93
N ASN A 497 19.05 2.28 11.24
CA ASN A 497 17.93 2.34 12.18
C ASN A 497 18.10 3.47 13.23
N ASN A 498 17.03 3.72 13.99
CA ASN A 498 17.00 4.75 15.02
C ASN A 498 18.02 4.50 16.15
N GLY A 499 18.34 3.23 16.43
CA GLY A 499 19.37 2.85 17.40
C GLY A 499 20.75 3.38 17.02
N ASP A 500 21.11 3.34 15.73
CA ASP A 500 22.38 3.90 15.24
C ASP A 500 22.48 5.40 15.56
N LEU A 501 21.39 6.15 15.34
CA LEU A 501 21.32 7.58 15.65
C LEU A 501 21.42 7.84 17.16
N LEU A 502 20.70 7.08 17.99
CA LEU A 502 20.73 7.24 19.45
C LEU A 502 22.10 6.93 20.06
N VAL A 503 22.79 5.90 19.57
CA VAL A 503 24.14 5.60 20.03
C VAL A 503 25.13 6.66 19.55
N CYS A 504 25.03 7.14 18.30
CA CYS A 504 25.85 8.25 17.84
C CYS A 504 25.62 9.53 18.66
N ALA A 505 24.37 9.83 19.06
CA ALA A 505 24.05 10.95 19.94
C ALA A 505 24.69 10.80 21.34
N SER A 506 24.67 9.57 21.89
CA SER A 506 25.31 9.27 23.17
C SER A 506 26.84 9.41 23.09
N VAL A 507 27.46 8.93 22.01
CA VAL A 507 28.89 9.08 21.74
C VAL A 507 29.27 10.55 21.56
N LEU A 508 28.44 11.32 20.85
CA LEU A 508 28.61 12.77 20.71
C LEU A 508 28.64 13.45 22.07
N HIS A 509 27.61 13.22 22.89
CA HIS A 509 27.50 13.79 24.23
C HIS A 509 28.73 13.46 25.08
N ASN A 510 29.07 12.18 25.22
CA ASN A 510 30.23 11.74 26.01
C ASN A 510 31.56 12.31 25.51
N SER A 511 31.72 12.48 24.19
CA SER A 511 32.92 13.05 23.60
C SER A 511 33.07 14.55 23.90
N LEU A 512 31.96 15.30 23.95
CA LEU A 512 31.96 16.72 24.26
C LEU A 512 32.12 17.00 25.77
N GLU A 513 31.61 16.11 26.64
CA GLU A 513 31.81 16.25 28.09
C GLU A 513 33.24 15.91 28.53
N SER A 514 33.90 14.96 27.85
CA SER A 514 35.25 14.49 28.22
C SER A 514 36.39 15.36 27.68
N LYS A 515 36.19 16.08 26.58
CA LYS A 515 37.24 16.84 25.89
C LYS A 515 36.90 18.34 25.85
N ARG A 516 37.91 19.19 26.08
CA ARG A 516 37.75 20.66 26.02
C ARG A 516 37.57 21.21 24.61
N GLN A 517 38.04 20.49 23.60
CA GLN A 517 37.93 20.86 22.19
C GLN A 517 37.16 19.77 21.45
N VAL A 518 36.38 20.17 20.45
CA VAL A 518 35.57 19.26 19.63
C VAL A 518 36.49 18.37 18.79
N PRO A 519 36.48 17.03 18.98
CA PRO A 519 37.33 16.12 18.22
C PRO A 519 36.65 15.76 16.89
N TRP A 520 36.65 16.68 15.93
CA TRP A 520 35.92 16.54 14.67
C TRP A 520 36.28 15.26 13.89
N GLU A 521 37.57 14.95 13.76
CA GLU A 521 38.05 13.78 13.03
C GLU A 521 37.64 12.47 13.71
N ASP A 522 37.82 12.37 15.04
CA ASP A 522 37.41 11.20 15.82
C ASP A 522 35.89 10.96 15.71
N LEU A 523 35.08 12.01 15.79
CA LEU A 523 33.62 11.90 15.68
C LEU A 523 33.20 11.44 14.29
N ARG A 524 33.78 12.01 13.23
CA ARG A 524 33.52 11.56 11.86
C ARG A 524 33.93 10.10 11.66
N TYR A 525 35.09 9.71 12.19
CA TYR A 525 35.57 8.33 12.13
C TYR A 525 34.63 7.38 12.88
N ASN A 526 34.26 7.70 14.12
CA ASN A 526 33.35 6.87 14.91
C ASN A 526 32.00 6.72 14.22
N PHE A 527 31.39 7.81 13.74
CA PHE A 527 30.08 7.75 13.11
C PHE A 527 30.12 7.06 11.75
N GLY A 528 31.14 7.35 10.93
CA GLY A 528 31.25 6.92 9.55
C GLY A 528 31.86 5.54 9.35
N GLU A 529 32.91 5.18 10.11
CA GLU A 529 33.63 3.91 9.97
C GLU A 529 33.11 2.83 10.92
N ILE A 530 32.75 3.21 12.16
CA ILE A 530 32.37 2.23 13.19
C ILE A 530 30.85 2.04 13.23
N MET A 531 30.09 3.11 13.45
CA MET A 531 28.65 3.05 13.71
C MET A 531 27.86 2.74 12.42
N TYR A 532 27.79 3.70 11.49
CA TYR A 532 27.12 3.48 10.20
C TYR A 532 27.99 2.61 9.29
N GLY A 533 29.30 2.81 9.36
CA GLY A 533 30.26 2.01 8.63
C GLY A 533 30.17 0.53 8.95
N GLY A 534 29.85 0.14 10.20
CA GLY A 534 29.67 -1.26 10.57
C GLY A 534 28.61 -2.01 9.75
N HIS A 535 27.60 -1.29 9.24
CA HIS A 535 26.57 -1.85 8.35
C HIS A 535 27.02 -1.95 6.89
N ILE A 536 27.98 -1.12 6.49
CA ILE A 536 28.34 -0.89 5.10
C ILE A 536 29.45 -1.85 4.68
N THR A 537 29.15 -2.74 3.75
CA THR A 537 30.12 -3.72 3.24
C THR A 537 30.94 -3.18 2.07
N ASP A 538 30.39 -2.26 1.29
CA ASP A 538 31.04 -1.71 0.10
C ASP A 538 31.86 -0.46 0.42
N TYR A 539 33.09 -0.40 -0.08
CA TYR A 539 34.02 0.71 0.19
C TYR A 539 33.54 2.04 -0.40
N TRP A 540 32.91 2.04 -1.58
CA TRP A 540 32.41 3.26 -2.21
C TRP A 540 31.20 3.80 -1.48
N ASP A 541 30.30 2.92 -1.02
CA ASP A 541 29.19 3.31 -0.15
C ASP A 541 29.67 3.90 1.18
N ARG A 542 30.76 3.36 1.75
CA ARG A 542 31.34 3.89 2.99
C ARG A 542 31.93 5.29 2.78
N ARG A 543 32.53 5.52 1.61
CA ARG A 543 33.00 6.86 1.22
C ARG A 543 31.84 7.86 1.15
N ILE A 544 30.67 7.45 0.67
CA ILE A 544 29.47 8.33 0.63
C ILE A 544 29.09 8.79 2.04
N THR A 545 28.99 7.88 3.00
CA THR A 545 28.62 8.24 4.39
C THR A 545 29.68 9.11 5.05
N ASN A 546 30.96 8.84 4.82
CA ASN A 546 32.05 9.67 5.33
C ASN A 546 32.01 11.08 4.73
N THR A 547 31.78 11.21 3.42
CA THR A 547 31.66 12.52 2.77
C THR A 547 30.48 13.31 3.32
N TYR A 548 29.34 12.69 3.64
CA TYR A 548 28.28 13.41 4.34
C TYR A 548 28.74 13.96 5.69
N LEU A 549 29.43 13.16 6.49
CA LEU A 549 29.93 13.58 7.79
C LEU A 549 30.99 14.68 7.68
N GLU A 550 31.85 14.65 6.66
CA GLU A 550 32.83 15.70 6.37
C GLU A 550 32.16 17.05 6.04
N VAL A 551 31.07 17.02 5.27
CA VAL A 551 30.33 18.23 4.87
C VAL A 551 29.50 18.78 6.02
N LEU A 552 28.85 17.91 6.80
CA LEU A 552 27.92 18.28 7.87
C LEU A 552 28.62 18.63 9.19
N LEU A 553 29.59 17.82 9.63
CA LEU A 553 30.27 17.98 10.91
C LEU A 553 31.64 18.64 10.71
N LYS A 554 31.67 19.96 10.51
CA LYS A 554 32.89 20.76 10.37
C LYS A 554 32.86 22.01 11.26
N PRO A 555 34.01 22.65 11.54
CA PRO A 555 34.07 23.83 12.43
C PRO A 555 33.07 24.94 12.08
N ASP A 556 32.81 25.16 10.79
CA ASP A 556 31.80 26.11 10.28
C ASP A 556 30.39 25.93 10.90
N LEU A 557 30.07 24.72 11.39
CA LEU A 557 28.76 24.39 11.98
C LEU A 557 28.49 25.24 13.22
N VAL A 558 29.53 25.46 14.02
CA VAL A 558 29.46 26.22 15.28
C VAL A 558 30.05 27.62 15.16
N ASP A 559 30.78 27.92 14.09
CA ASP A 559 31.30 29.26 13.83
C ASP A 559 30.19 30.20 13.33
N GLU A 560 29.81 31.19 14.12
CA GLU A 560 28.84 32.23 13.76
C GLU A 560 29.21 33.00 12.49
N LYS A 561 30.50 33.11 12.18
CA LYS A 561 30.99 33.82 10.99
C LYS A 561 30.72 33.03 9.71
N ALA A 562 30.49 31.72 9.80
CA ALA A 562 30.20 30.85 8.67
C ALA A 562 28.72 30.95 8.22
N THR A 563 28.28 32.13 7.81
CA THR A 563 26.89 32.42 7.37
C THR A 563 26.50 31.71 6.07
N LYS A 564 27.49 31.25 5.29
CA LYS A 564 27.30 30.54 4.01
C LYS A 564 27.10 29.04 4.18
N MET A 565 27.38 28.47 5.35
CA MET A 565 27.20 27.04 5.56
C MET A 565 25.71 26.66 5.46
N ARG A 566 25.45 25.52 4.84
CA ARG A 566 24.13 24.88 4.78
C ARG A 566 24.31 23.41 5.15
N LEU A 567 23.36 22.86 5.89
CA LEU A 567 23.33 21.42 6.17
C LEU A 567 22.86 20.68 4.91
N VAL A 568 21.79 21.20 4.30
CA VAL A 568 21.32 20.83 2.96
C VAL A 568 20.82 22.09 2.24
N PRO A 569 20.69 22.10 0.90
CA PRO A 569 20.06 23.21 0.19
C PRO A 569 18.70 23.56 0.80
N GLY A 570 18.54 24.81 1.24
CA GLY A 570 17.33 25.29 1.91
C GLY A 570 17.33 25.18 3.45
N LEU A 571 18.33 24.55 4.07
CA LEU A 571 18.43 24.39 5.53
C LEU A 571 19.78 24.90 6.08
N PRO A 572 19.83 26.14 6.62
CA PRO A 572 21.03 26.62 7.32
C PRO A 572 21.18 25.94 8.70
N PRO A 573 22.40 25.90 9.25
CA PRO A 573 22.60 25.45 10.62
C PRO A 573 21.93 26.42 11.59
N LEU A 574 21.26 25.86 12.59
CA LEU A 574 20.71 26.59 13.72
C LEU A 574 21.69 26.40 14.89
N ARG A 575 22.24 27.49 15.42
CA ARG A 575 23.33 27.45 16.41
C ARG A 575 22.84 27.47 17.86
N GLU A 576 21.67 28.07 18.08
CA GLU A 576 21.02 28.16 19.38
C GLU A 576 19.51 27.97 19.19
N GLY A 577 18.86 27.34 20.16
CA GLY A 577 17.43 27.10 20.11
C GLY A 577 16.97 26.03 21.10
N SER A 578 15.71 26.13 21.51
CA SER A 578 15.00 25.04 22.17
C SER A 578 14.66 23.93 21.18
N PHE A 579 14.30 22.76 21.69
CA PHE A 579 13.81 21.63 20.91
C PHE A 579 12.66 22.04 19.96
N GLU A 580 11.70 22.83 20.47
CA GLU A 580 10.59 23.36 19.67
C GLU A 580 11.06 24.28 18.54
N LEU A 581 12.10 25.07 18.78
CA LEU A 581 12.65 25.97 17.76
C LEU A 581 13.33 25.20 16.63
N TYR A 582 14.04 24.10 16.94
CA TYR A 582 14.56 23.18 15.91
C TYR A 582 13.43 22.49 15.14
N GLN A 583 12.35 22.08 15.79
CA GLN A 583 11.18 21.52 15.11
C GLN A 583 10.54 22.53 14.15
N ALA A 584 10.36 23.78 14.60
CA ALA A 584 9.86 24.87 13.77
C ALA A 584 10.80 25.18 12.59
N HIS A 585 12.12 25.07 12.80
CA HIS A 585 13.12 25.22 11.74
C HIS A 585 12.99 24.12 10.67
N ILE A 586 12.76 22.86 11.07
CA ILE A 586 12.45 21.77 10.12
C ILE A 586 11.17 22.10 9.35
N ASP A 587 10.13 22.57 10.03
CA ASP A 587 8.83 22.85 9.43
C ASP A 587 8.83 24.01 8.44
N THR A 588 9.66 25.02 8.69
CA THR A 588 9.79 26.20 7.83
C THR A 588 10.84 26.02 6.72
N ALA A 589 11.64 24.95 6.78
CA ALA A 589 12.66 24.66 5.78
C ALA A 589 12.06 24.41 4.39
N ALA A 590 12.54 25.18 3.40
CA ALA A 590 12.20 25.01 2.00
C ALA A 590 13.13 23.96 1.37
N LEU A 591 12.79 22.69 1.58
CA LEU A 591 13.54 21.55 1.03
C LEU A 591 12.96 21.16 -0.35
N PRO A 592 13.69 21.36 -1.46
CA PRO A 592 13.22 20.96 -2.78
C PRO A 592 13.21 19.44 -2.92
N ASP A 593 12.14 18.83 -3.43
CA ASP A 593 12.12 17.39 -3.71
C ASP A 593 13.00 17.06 -4.93
N SER A 594 14.29 16.84 -4.69
CA SER A 594 15.29 16.62 -5.73
C SER A 594 16.35 15.61 -5.27
N PRO A 595 16.82 14.70 -6.14
CA PRO A 595 17.94 13.81 -5.84
C PRO A 595 19.21 14.56 -5.45
N SER A 596 19.36 15.80 -5.91
CA SER A 596 20.50 16.65 -5.60
C SER A 596 20.63 16.96 -4.10
N LEU A 597 19.52 16.96 -3.35
CA LEU A 597 19.56 17.05 -1.88
C LEU A 597 20.33 15.89 -1.24
N PHE A 598 20.24 14.72 -1.85
CA PHE A 598 20.97 13.53 -1.43
C PHE A 598 22.34 13.45 -2.11
N GLY A 599 22.79 14.46 -2.85
CA GLY A 599 24.07 14.41 -3.58
C GLY A 599 24.04 13.45 -4.77
N LEU A 600 22.87 13.27 -5.40
CA LEU A 600 22.68 12.49 -6.62
C LEU A 600 22.42 13.40 -7.83
N HIS A 601 22.74 12.90 -9.02
CA HIS A 601 22.41 13.59 -10.27
C HIS A 601 20.88 13.60 -10.48
N PRO A 602 20.27 14.67 -11.04
CA PRO A 602 18.82 14.74 -11.28
C PRO A 602 18.23 13.55 -12.07
N ASN A 603 18.99 12.97 -13.01
CA ASN A 603 18.60 11.77 -13.76
C ASN A 603 18.31 10.55 -12.88
N SER A 604 18.80 10.53 -11.63
CA SER A 604 18.50 9.45 -10.69
C SER A 604 17.02 9.40 -10.34
N HIS A 605 16.33 10.54 -10.39
CA HIS A 605 14.88 10.56 -10.25
C HIS A 605 14.18 9.89 -11.43
N LEU A 606 14.65 10.13 -12.66
CA LEU A 606 14.08 9.53 -13.86
C LEU A 606 14.25 8.00 -13.82
N ALA A 607 15.44 7.53 -13.45
CA ALA A 607 15.71 6.10 -13.30
C ALA A 607 14.83 5.45 -12.22
N LEU A 608 14.65 6.12 -11.08
CA LEU A 608 13.75 5.68 -10.01
C LEU A 608 12.31 5.54 -10.53
N LEU A 609 11.77 6.59 -11.15
CA LEU A 609 10.39 6.57 -11.65
C LEU A 609 10.17 5.52 -12.75
N GLN A 610 11.18 5.30 -13.61
CA GLN A 610 11.14 4.24 -14.61
C GLN A 610 11.15 2.84 -13.98
N ALA A 611 11.96 2.63 -12.95
CA ALA A 611 12.00 1.36 -12.22
C ALA A 611 10.66 1.09 -11.51
N GLU A 612 10.11 2.10 -10.82
CA GLU A 612 8.78 2.00 -10.18
C GLU A 612 7.67 1.69 -11.19
N ALA A 613 7.72 2.32 -12.37
CA ALA A 613 6.78 2.04 -13.46
C ALA A 613 6.91 0.61 -14.00
N ALA A 614 8.14 0.13 -14.21
CA ALA A 614 8.40 -1.24 -14.66
C ALA A 614 7.89 -2.26 -13.62
N ASP A 615 8.20 -2.05 -12.34
CA ASP A 615 7.70 -2.90 -11.25
C ASP A 615 6.18 -2.92 -11.16
N LEU A 616 5.51 -1.77 -11.37
CA LEU A 616 4.07 -1.68 -11.44
C LEU A 616 3.50 -2.58 -12.55
N PHE A 617 4.01 -2.46 -13.78
CA PHE A 617 3.48 -3.25 -14.91
C PHE A 617 3.80 -4.73 -14.79
N ARG A 618 5.02 -5.07 -14.36
CA ARG A 618 5.44 -6.44 -14.05
C ARG A 618 4.49 -7.08 -13.04
N ALA A 619 4.18 -6.38 -11.95
CA ALA A 619 3.25 -6.89 -10.93
C ALA A 619 1.83 -7.06 -11.49
N VAL A 620 1.32 -6.11 -12.28
CA VAL A 620 -0.01 -6.23 -12.90
C VAL A 620 -0.08 -7.40 -13.90
N LEU A 621 0.99 -7.69 -14.64
CA LEU A 621 1.08 -8.84 -15.55
C LEU A 621 1.14 -10.17 -14.82
N VAL A 622 1.97 -10.29 -13.77
CA VAL A 622 2.01 -11.48 -12.89
C VAL A 622 0.61 -11.78 -12.35
N LEU A 623 -0.06 -10.73 -11.87
CA LEU A 623 -1.43 -10.81 -11.38
C LEU A 623 -2.44 -11.20 -12.47
N SER A 624 -2.17 -10.96 -13.75
CA SER A 624 -3.06 -11.29 -14.85
C SER A 624 -2.87 -12.72 -15.39
N GLY A 625 -1.86 -13.45 -14.88
CA GLY A 625 -1.53 -14.81 -15.33
C GLY A 625 -0.53 -14.87 -16.49
N ASP A 626 -0.01 -13.72 -16.93
CA ASP A 626 0.89 -13.60 -18.08
C ASP A 626 2.37 -13.58 -17.62
N ALA A 627 2.83 -14.69 -17.04
CA ALA A 627 4.17 -14.80 -16.48
C ALA A 627 5.29 -14.62 -17.52
N SER A 628 5.06 -14.97 -18.79
CA SER A 628 6.01 -14.76 -19.89
C SER A 628 6.19 -13.29 -20.23
N ASP A 629 5.09 -12.53 -20.23
CA ASP A 629 5.07 -11.12 -20.61
C ASP A 629 5.59 -10.27 -19.43
N ALA A 630 5.36 -10.70 -18.18
CA ALA A 630 5.92 -10.08 -16.98
C ALA A 630 7.46 -10.09 -16.93
N ALA A 631 8.12 -11.05 -17.56
CA ALA A 631 9.58 -11.10 -17.63
C ALA A 631 10.17 -10.11 -18.66
N GLN A 632 9.33 -9.59 -19.56
CA GLN A 632 9.73 -8.71 -20.67
C GLN A 632 9.31 -7.24 -20.45
N ALA A 633 8.26 -7.01 -19.66
CA ALA A 633 7.74 -5.69 -19.31
C ALA A 633 8.55 -5.01 -18.21
#